data_AF-A0A7I8VDU5-F1
#
_entry.id   AF-A0A7I8VDU5-F1
#
_cell.length_a   1.000
_cell.length_b   1.000
_cell.length_c   1.000
_cell.angle_alpha   90.00
_cell.angle_beta   90.00
_cell.angle_gamma   90.00
#
_symmetry.space_group_name_H-M   'P 1'
#
loop_
_entity.id
_entity.type
_entity.pdbx_description
1 polymer ?
#
loop_
_entity_poly.entity_id
_entity_poly.type
_entity_poly.pdbx_seq_one_letter_code
_entity_poly.pdbx_strand_id
1 'polypeptide(L)'
;MGLIKQNVRFEALKEKLIESDSDVICLQEIWNDEEIFELAGYLEEKYPYSFSFIHESNGSIPQHILKGKSKCDARVLADILKCMSLSCAKAMNRNSLFSCTLQKCQVLNKIEKKCLECFIFKALTCVDTNRPDKDPFGFGQCVMEAAGQGRLTYISIFTYKKQILRQATEPGRENHGLLLLSKRKFLKNSLKALPFDRRMIVQRGFLEVQLVGYKYISLLSVIFLLKSVATGYKSWRELKEKAEVDFLINRYSSDSNTFLLGDFNIGPEIKEKQIDGYFDNLYQKMKENGLRNVAVDHLALCTYCKDNTIVQIMDPGYSKNCILDGIIPINIRNRIVKVEREYVRDVRNPIILSIPMSDHYGISAIFEENQN
;
A
#
# COMPACT_ATOMS: atom_id res chain seq x y z
N MET A 1 0.27 -10.88 -19.22
CA MET A 1 -0.03 -11.88 -18.17
C MET A 1 -0.29 -11.24 -16.80
N GLY A 2 0.37 -10.12 -16.44
CA GLY A 2 0.12 -9.39 -15.17
C GLY A 2 -1.30 -8.83 -15.00
N LEU A 3 -1.87 -8.19 -16.03
CA LEU A 3 -3.23 -7.61 -15.96
C LEU A 3 -4.34 -8.65 -15.72
N ILE A 4 -4.20 -9.87 -16.25
CA ILE A 4 -5.16 -10.97 -16.02
C ILE A 4 -5.12 -11.42 -14.55
N LYS A 5 -3.96 -11.32 -13.87
CA LYS A 5 -3.82 -11.70 -12.45
C LYS A 5 -4.39 -10.64 -11.50
N GLN A 6 -4.34 -9.35 -11.85
CA GLN A 6 -4.85 -8.29 -10.99
C GLN A 6 -6.38 -8.35 -10.90
N ASN A 7 -7.07 -8.42 -12.04
CA ASN A 7 -8.54 -8.46 -12.04
C ASN A 7 -9.08 -9.69 -11.31
N VAL A 8 -8.48 -10.88 -11.52
CA VAL A 8 -8.96 -12.11 -10.85
C VAL A 8 -8.80 -12.03 -9.34
N ARG A 9 -7.71 -11.45 -8.83
CA ARG A 9 -7.54 -11.25 -7.38
C ARG A 9 -8.52 -10.21 -6.83
N PHE A 10 -8.78 -9.15 -7.59
CA PHE A 10 -9.73 -8.11 -7.19
C PHE A 10 -11.18 -8.63 -7.13
N GLU A 11 -11.60 -9.44 -8.10
CA GLU A 11 -12.91 -10.13 -8.06
C GLU A 11 -13.00 -11.08 -6.87
N ALA A 12 -11.99 -11.91 -6.64
CA ALA A 12 -11.98 -12.82 -5.51
C ALA A 12 -11.95 -12.08 -4.16
N LEU A 13 -11.29 -10.92 -4.09
CA LEU A 13 -11.33 -10.04 -2.92
C LEU A 13 -12.76 -9.54 -2.67
N LYS A 14 -13.47 -9.06 -3.70
CA LYS A 14 -14.88 -8.66 -3.59
C LYS A 14 -15.75 -9.76 -3.00
N GLU A 15 -15.62 -10.98 -3.51
CA GLU A 15 -16.35 -12.16 -3.02
C GLU A 15 -16.01 -12.47 -1.55
N LYS A 16 -14.75 -12.40 -1.15
CA LYS A 16 -14.37 -12.62 0.26
C LYS A 16 -14.89 -11.54 1.18
N LEU A 17 -14.87 -10.29 0.74
CA LEU A 17 -15.31 -9.16 1.56
C LEU A 17 -16.83 -9.16 1.77
N ILE A 18 -17.62 -9.55 0.76
CA ILE A 18 -19.07 -9.68 0.94
C ILE A 18 -19.45 -10.85 1.86
N GLU A 19 -18.62 -11.89 1.94
CA GLU A 19 -18.79 -13.01 2.88
C GLU A 19 -18.35 -12.64 4.32
N SER A 20 -17.49 -11.64 4.51
CA SER A 20 -16.92 -11.31 5.83
C SER A 20 -17.96 -10.76 6.81
N ASP A 21 -17.99 -11.29 8.03
CA ASP A 21 -18.87 -10.80 9.09
C ASP A 21 -18.24 -9.68 9.94
N SER A 22 -17.03 -9.24 9.58
CA SER A 22 -16.32 -8.19 10.29
C SER A 22 -17.12 -6.89 10.32
N ASP A 23 -17.13 -6.19 11.46
CA ASP A 23 -17.78 -4.88 11.60
C ASP A 23 -16.98 -3.76 10.93
N VAL A 24 -15.66 -3.90 10.93
CA VAL A 24 -14.72 -2.96 10.33
C VAL A 24 -13.68 -3.76 9.57
N ILE A 25 -13.42 -3.36 8.33
CA ILE A 25 -12.38 -3.94 7.48
C ILE A 25 -11.41 -2.82 7.10
N CYS A 26 -10.12 -3.14 7.14
CA CYS A 26 -9.06 -2.28 6.69
C CYS A 26 -8.30 -2.96 5.56
N LEU A 27 -8.18 -2.26 4.43
CA LEU A 27 -7.50 -2.71 3.25
C LEU A 27 -6.35 -1.75 2.94
N GLN A 28 -5.22 -2.32 2.55
CA GLN A 28 -4.04 -1.61 2.13
C GLN A 28 -3.73 -1.95 0.66
N GLU A 29 -2.88 -1.13 0.06
CA GLU A 29 -2.42 -1.29 -1.32
C GLU A 29 -3.51 -1.28 -2.41
N ILE A 30 -4.67 -0.65 -2.13
CA ILE A 30 -5.67 -0.36 -3.17
C ILE A 30 -5.30 0.95 -3.85
N TRP A 31 -4.36 0.87 -4.78
CA TRP A 31 -3.73 2.02 -5.42
C TRP A 31 -4.53 2.64 -6.57
N ASN A 32 -5.55 1.95 -7.08
CA ASN A 32 -6.40 2.52 -8.10
C ASN A 32 -7.65 3.13 -7.48
N ASP A 33 -7.85 4.42 -7.67
CA ASP A 33 -9.08 5.13 -7.27
C ASP A 33 -10.33 4.42 -7.81
N GLU A 34 -10.30 3.95 -9.06
CA GLU A 34 -11.40 3.21 -9.68
C GLU A 34 -11.69 1.88 -8.96
N GLU A 35 -10.66 1.16 -8.49
CA GLU A 35 -10.83 -0.05 -7.67
C GLU A 35 -11.44 0.30 -6.31
N ILE A 36 -11.06 1.43 -5.69
CA ILE A 36 -11.66 1.90 -4.44
C ILE A 36 -13.15 2.22 -4.65
N PHE A 37 -13.48 2.96 -5.71
CA PHE A 37 -14.87 3.30 -6.05
C PHE A 37 -15.71 2.04 -6.30
N GLU A 38 -15.19 1.13 -7.12
CA GLU A 38 -15.87 -0.12 -7.45
C GLU A 38 -16.09 -0.96 -6.20
N LEU A 39 -15.07 -1.11 -5.36
CA LEU A 39 -15.15 -1.91 -4.15
C LEU A 39 -16.10 -1.30 -3.11
N ALA A 40 -16.02 0.01 -2.88
CA ALA A 40 -16.90 0.70 -1.95
C ALA A 40 -18.37 0.64 -2.41
N GLY A 41 -18.64 0.85 -3.71
CA GLY A 41 -19.98 0.74 -4.27
C GLY A 41 -20.51 -0.70 -4.25
N TYR A 42 -19.67 -1.69 -4.56
CA TYR A 42 -20.04 -3.11 -4.49
C TYR A 42 -20.42 -3.56 -3.08
N LEU A 43 -19.78 -2.99 -2.06
CA LEU A 43 -19.97 -3.36 -0.66
C LEU A 43 -20.92 -2.42 0.11
N GLU A 44 -21.50 -1.40 -0.53
CA GLU A 44 -22.27 -0.34 0.14
C GLU A 44 -23.44 -0.89 0.99
N GLU A 45 -24.14 -1.93 0.52
CA GLU A 45 -25.25 -2.53 1.26
C GLU A 45 -24.80 -3.17 2.58
N LYS A 46 -23.64 -3.84 2.59
CA LYS A 46 -23.10 -4.51 3.79
C LYS A 46 -22.26 -3.57 4.65
N TYR A 47 -21.54 -2.63 4.01
CA TYR A 47 -20.62 -1.68 4.61
C TYR A 47 -20.97 -0.27 4.15
N PRO A 48 -22.05 0.34 4.71
CA PRO A 48 -22.56 1.63 4.26
C PRO A 48 -21.63 2.82 4.56
N TYR A 49 -20.54 2.59 5.28
CA TYR A 49 -19.55 3.61 5.59
C TYR A 49 -18.18 3.19 5.07
N SER A 50 -17.66 3.93 4.09
CA SER A 50 -16.31 3.78 3.56
C SER A 50 -15.49 5.06 3.74
N PHE A 51 -14.18 4.92 3.95
CA PHE A 51 -13.26 6.05 4.01
C PHE A 51 -11.91 5.69 3.38
N SER A 52 -11.43 6.58 2.53
CA SER A 52 -10.16 6.52 1.80
C SER A 52 -9.72 7.95 1.51
N PHE A 53 -8.47 8.16 1.07
CA PHE A 53 -7.97 9.48 0.65
C PHE A 53 -8.78 10.11 -0.51
N ILE A 54 -9.52 9.33 -1.31
CA ILE A 54 -10.43 9.90 -2.33
C ILE A 54 -11.66 10.57 -1.72
N HIS A 55 -12.03 10.21 -0.49
CA HIS A 55 -13.23 10.75 0.16
C HIS A 55 -12.96 12.19 0.64
N GLU A 56 -13.99 13.03 0.61
CA GLU A 56 -14.00 14.30 1.32
C GLU A 56 -14.11 14.08 2.84
N SER A 57 -13.91 15.14 3.63
CA SER A 57 -14.05 15.08 5.10
C SER A 57 -15.45 14.71 5.58
N ASN A 58 -16.47 14.89 4.73
CA ASN A 58 -17.84 14.45 4.99
C ASN A 58 -18.06 12.95 4.68
N GLY A 59 -17.03 12.22 4.22
CA GLY A 59 -17.12 10.82 3.82
C GLY A 59 -17.80 10.59 2.46
N SER A 60 -18.17 11.64 1.72
CA SER A 60 -18.65 11.51 0.35
C SER A 60 -17.47 11.39 -0.61
N ILE A 61 -17.66 10.67 -1.72
CA ILE A 61 -16.65 10.65 -2.77
C ILE A 61 -16.98 11.75 -3.78
N PRO A 62 -16.07 12.71 -4.04
CA PRO A 62 -16.40 13.83 -4.88
C PRO A 62 -16.74 13.41 -6.31
N GLN A 63 -17.93 13.81 -6.80
CA GLN A 63 -18.40 13.50 -8.16
C GLN A 63 -17.49 14.08 -9.26
N HIS A 64 -16.68 15.09 -8.95
CA HIS A 64 -15.75 15.71 -9.88
C HIS A 64 -14.48 14.88 -10.13
N ILE A 65 -14.18 13.87 -9.30
CA ILE A 65 -13.03 12.96 -9.49
C ILE A 65 -13.09 12.23 -10.85
N LEU A 66 -14.28 12.12 -11.45
CA LEU A 66 -14.47 11.45 -12.74
C LEU A 66 -14.03 12.26 -13.99
N LYS A 67 -13.54 13.50 -13.86
CA LYS A 67 -13.37 14.43 -15.02
C LYS A 67 -12.10 15.31 -15.05
N GLY A 68 -11.04 14.97 -14.32
CA GLY A 68 -9.81 15.79 -14.24
C GLY A 68 -8.64 15.33 -15.12
N LYS A 69 -7.78 16.26 -15.61
CA LYS A 69 -6.47 15.98 -16.26
C LYS A 69 -5.31 16.76 -15.59
N SER A 70 -4.28 16.09 -15.09
CA SER A 70 -2.91 16.63 -14.98
C SER A 70 -2.10 15.96 -16.07
N LYS A 71 -1.48 16.80 -16.88
CA LYS A 71 -0.48 16.34 -17.82
C LYS A 71 0.85 16.61 -17.15
N CYS A 72 1.58 15.54 -16.80
CA CYS A 72 3.04 15.63 -16.82
C CYS A 72 3.44 16.35 -18.11
N ASP A 73 4.30 17.38 -18.05
CA ASP A 73 4.80 17.98 -19.28
C ASP A 73 5.54 16.88 -20.05
N ALA A 74 5.00 16.48 -21.19
CA ALA A 74 5.55 15.40 -22.01
C ALA A 74 7.00 15.68 -22.41
N ARG A 75 7.42 16.95 -22.47
CA ARG A 75 8.81 17.34 -22.73
C ARG A 75 9.73 16.96 -21.57
N VAL A 76 9.30 17.20 -20.34
CA VAL A 76 10.05 16.83 -19.14
C VAL A 76 10.22 15.31 -19.07
N LEU A 77 9.17 14.54 -19.37
CA LEU A 77 9.26 13.09 -19.43
C LEU A 77 10.19 12.60 -20.54
N ALA A 78 10.11 13.20 -21.74
CA ALA A 78 11.00 12.89 -22.85
C ALA A 78 12.48 13.17 -22.50
N ASP A 79 12.77 14.27 -21.82
CA ASP A 79 14.13 14.61 -21.38
C ASP A 79 14.68 13.60 -20.37
N ILE A 80 13.82 13.09 -19.49
CA ILE A 80 14.20 12.10 -18.47
C ILE A 80 14.42 10.74 -19.11
N LEU A 81 13.57 10.33 -20.05
CA LEU A 81 13.76 9.14 -20.85
C LEU A 81 15.07 9.20 -21.64
N LYS A 82 15.33 10.32 -22.33
CA LYS A 82 16.57 10.57 -23.07
C LYS A 82 17.79 10.51 -22.15
N CYS A 83 17.72 11.14 -20.98
CA CYS A 83 18.81 11.07 -20.03
C CYS A 83 19.03 9.65 -19.52
N MET A 84 17.96 8.93 -19.17
CA MET A 84 18.04 7.57 -18.67
C MET A 84 18.67 6.64 -19.70
N SER A 85 18.29 6.74 -20.98
CA SER A 85 18.90 5.94 -22.04
C SER A 85 20.37 6.27 -22.26
N LEU A 86 20.77 7.54 -22.12
CA LEU A 86 22.16 7.96 -22.36
C LEU A 86 23.08 7.71 -21.13
N SER A 87 22.57 7.97 -19.93
CA SER A 87 23.37 8.03 -18.71
C SER A 87 23.23 6.81 -17.82
N CYS A 88 22.16 6.03 -18.00
CA CYS A 88 21.77 4.94 -17.11
C CYS A 88 21.54 3.59 -17.79
N ALA A 89 21.74 3.47 -19.11
CA ALA A 89 21.57 2.21 -19.84
C ALA A 89 22.48 1.06 -19.35
N LYS A 90 23.59 1.36 -18.67
CA LYS A 90 24.49 0.34 -18.10
C LYS A 90 24.03 -0.22 -16.74
N ALA A 91 22.93 0.27 -16.19
CA ALA A 91 22.43 -0.23 -14.91
C ALA A 91 21.98 -1.69 -15.04
N MET A 92 22.59 -2.59 -14.27
CA MET A 92 22.40 -4.04 -14.40
C MET A 92 21.06 -4.54 -13.83
N ASN A 93 20.36 -3.71 -13.05
CA ASN A 93 19.07 -4.07 -12.45
C ASN A 93 18.20 -2.82 -12.22
N ARG A 94 16.93 -3.07 -11.90
CA ARG A 94 15.88 -2.08 -11.68
C ARG A 94 16.26 -1.00 -10.66
N ASN A 95 16.78 -1.40 -9.51
CA ASN A 95 17.15 -0.47 -8.44
C ASN A 95 18.30 0.43 -8.89
N SER A 96 19.30 -0.14 -9.57
CA SER A 96 20.41 0.63 -10.14
C SER A 96 19.95 1.60 -11.24
N LEU A 97 19.01 1.22 -12.10
CA LEU A 97 18.48 2.08 -13.16
C LEU A 97 17.72 3.25 -12.55
N PHE A 98 16.86 2.96 -11.56
CA PHE A 98 16.09 3.97 -10.87
C PHE A 98 16.97 4.95 -10.08
N SER A 99 17.91 4.45 -9.26
CA SER A 99 18.86 5.28 -8.53
C SER A 99 19.72 6.12 -9.48
N CYS A 100 20.20 5.55 -10.59
CA CYS A 100 20.93 6.29 -11.60
C CYS A 100 20.07 7.40 -12.21
N THR A 101 18.81 7.11 -12.53
CA THR A 101 17.88 8.06 -13.14
C THR A 101 17.64 9.24 -12.19
N LEU A 102 17.33 8.97 -10.92
CA LEU A 102 17.17 10.02 -9.90
C LEU A 102 18.43 10.90 -9.77
N GLN A 103 19.62 10.29 -9.71
CA GLN A 103 20.88 11.00 -9.46
C GLN A 103 21.40 11.73 -10.70
N LYS A 104 21.50 11.06 -11.84
CA LYS A 104 22.12 11.59 -13.07
C LYS A 104 21.17 12.40 -13.92
N CYS A 105 19.87 12.07 -13.92
CA CYS A 105 18.87 12.80 -14.71
C CYS A 105 18.21 13.95 -13.96
N GLN A 106 18.59 14.14 -12.68
CA GLN A 106 18.09 15.22 -11.84
C GLN A 106 16.56 15.28 -11.85
N VAL A 107 15.91 14.12 -11.87
CA VAL A 107 14.45 13.98 -12.00
C VAL A 107 13.73 14.78 -10.91
N LEU A 108 14.27 14.77 -9.69
CA LEU A 108 13.74 15.52 -8.55
C LEU A 108 13.71 17.04 -8.77
N ASN A 109 14.60 17.58 -9.62
CA ASN A 109 14.69 19.01 -9.93
C ASN A 109 13.87 19.41 -11.16
N LYS A 110 13.53 18.45 -12.02
CA LYS A 110 12.89 18.70 -13.33
C LYS A 110 11.41 18.38 -13.34
N ILE A 111 10.97 17.43 -12.51
CA ILE A 111 9.57 17.04 -12.42
C ILE A 111 8.95 17.65 -11.16
N GLU A 112 7.76 18.20 -11.28
CA GLU A 112 6.89 18.43 -10.13
C GLU A 112 6.68 17.14 -9.34
N LYS A 113 6.72 17.21 -8.00
CA LYS A 113 6.62 16.05 -7.08
C LYS A 113 5.54 15.03 -7.47
N LYS A 114 4.38 15.50 -7.96
CA LYS A 114 3.24 14.65 -8.37
C LYS A 114 3.48 13.83 -9.62
N CYS A 115 4.14 14.44 -10.62
CA CYS A 115 4.50 13.71 -11.83
C CYS A 115 5.67 12.76 -11.55
N LEU A 116 6.54 13.09 -10.59
CA LEU A 116 7.58 12.20 -10.08
C LEU A 116 6.96 10.97 -9.38
N GLU A 117 5.97 11.15 -8.51
CA GLU A 117 5.26 10.04 -7.85
C GLU A 117 4.57 9.12 -8.86
N CYS A 118 3.86 9.67 -9.85
CA CYS A 118 3.27 8.89 -10.94
C CYS A 118 4.35 8.16 -11.77
N PHE A 119 5.44 8.84 -12.13
CA PHE A 119 6.57 8.25 -12.84
C PHE A 119 7.17 7.09 -12.05
N ILE A 120 7.36 7.25 -10.74
CA ILE A 120 7.88 6.21 -9.85
C ILE A 120 6.90 5.05 -9.77
N PHE A 121 5.64 5.31 -9.47
CA PHE A 121 4.63 4.28 -9.34
C PHE A 121 4.52 3.45 -10.62
N LYS A 122 4.39 4.11 -11.78
CA LYS A 122 4.33 3.46 -13.10
C LYS A 122 5.64 2.75 -13.46
N ALA A 123 6.80 3.36 -13.21
CA ALA A 123 8.10 2.72 -13.38
C ALA A 123 8.27 1.47 -12.51
N LEU A 124 7.70 1.48 -11.30
CA LEU A 124 7.75 0.35 -10.38
C LEU A 124 6.75 -0.75 -10.79
N THR A 125 5.57 -0.42 -11.32
CA THR A 125 4.55 -1.40 -11.74
C THR A 125 4.79 -1.98 -13.14
N CYS A 126 5.46 -1.23 -14.03
CA CYS A 126 5.63 -1.62 -15.44
C CYS A 126 6.75 -2.62 -15.72
N VAL A 127 7.75 -2.69 -14.85
CA VAL A 127 8.96 -3.51 -15.07
C VAL A 127 8.74 -4.98 -14.69
N ASP A 128 7.51 -5.35 -14.33
CA ASP A 128 7.10 -6.73 -13.98
C ASP A 128 6.89 -7.64 -15.21
N THR A 129 7.23 -7.16 -16.41
CA THR A 129 7.34 -7.99 -17.60
C THR A 129 8.81 -8.34 -17.85
N ASN A 130 9.13 -9.61 -17.61
CA ASN A 130 10.45 -10.26 -17.69
C ASN A 130 11.50 -9.58 -18.61
N ARG A 131 12.62 -9.18 -17.99
CA ARG A 131 13.95 -8.84 -18.58
C ARG A 131 14.17 -7.40 -19.08
N PRO A 132 14.45 -6.43 -18.18
CA PRO A 132 14.87 -5.08 -18.58
C PRO A 132 16.20 -5.03 -19.35
N ASP A 133 17.04 -6.06 -19.25
CA ASP A 133 18.28 -6.22 -20.03
C ASP A 133 18.01 -6.48 -21.53
N LYS A 134 16.79 -6.90 -21.90
CA LYS A 134 16.43 -7.23 -23.29
C LYS A 134 15.43 -6.27 -23.91
N ASP A 135 14.78 -5.41 -23.13
CA ASP A 135 13.79 -4.47 -23.64
C ASP A 135 13.79 -3.11 -22.91
N PRO A 136 14.77 -2.23 -23.17
CA PRO A 136 14.73 -0.84 -22.71
C PRO A 136 13.58 -0.04 -23.34
N PHE A 137 12.94 -0.52 -24.41
CA PHE A 137 11.77 0.11 -25.01
C PHE A 137 10.50 -0.12 -24.17
N GLY A 138 10.37 -1.24 -23.47
CA GLY A 138 9.23 -1.52 -22.58
C GLY A 138 9.11 -0.50 -21.43
N PHE A 139 10.22 -0.09 -20.82
CA PHE A 139 10.22 0.98 -19.82
C PHE A 139 9.85 2.34 -20.44
N GLY A 140 10.45 2.66 -21.60
CA GLY A 140 10.13 3.89 -22.33
C GLY A 140 8.65 3.96 -22.73
N GLN A 141 8.08 2.86 -23.21
CA GLN A 141 6.68 2.75 -23.57
C GLN A 141 5.76 2.96 -22.35
N CYS A 142 6.11 2.40 -21.20
CA CYS A 142 5.35 2.60 -19.98
C CYS A 142 5.40 4.03 -19.43
N VAL A 143 6.54 4.71 -19.58
CA VAL A 143 6.64 6.14 -19.24
C VAL A 143 5.84 7.00 -20.24
N MET A 144 5.80 6.62 -21.52
CA MET A 144 4.98 7.29 -22.53
C MET A 144 3.48 7.03 -22.32
N GLU A 145 3.10 5.83 -21.89
CA GLU A 145 1.73 5.49 -21.46
C GLU A 145 1.35 6.28 -20.19
N ALA A 146 2.25 6.42 -19.22
CA ALA A 146 2.08 7.29 -18.06
C ALA A 146 2.01 8.79 -18.43
N ALA A 147 2.63 9.20 -19.53
CA ALA A 147 2.51 10.53 -20.12
C ALA A 147 1.19 10.76 -20.88
N GLY A 148 0.32 9.75 -20.97
CA GLY A 148 -0.91 9.78 -21.77
C GLY A 148 -0.67 9.69 -23.28
N GLN A 149 0.48 9.17 -23.70
CA GLN A 149 0.86 8.97 -25.10
C GLN A 149 0.97 7.47 -25.43
N GLY A 150 -0.17 6.82 -25.63
CA GLY A 150 -0.20 5.46 -26.18
C GLY A 150 0.15 5.44 -27.67
N ARG A 151 0.96 4.45 -28.08
CA ARG A 151 1.38 4.05 -29.45
C ARG A 151 1.30 5.12 -30.57
N LEU A 152 2.46 5.64 -30.96
CA LEU A 152 2.69 6.18 -32.31
C LEU A 152 2.67 5.04 -33.35
N THR A 153 1.48 4.55 -33.70
CA THR A 153 1.24 3.87 -34.98
C THR A 153 0.21 4.68 -35.74
N TYR A 154 0.63 5.21 -36.89
CA TYR A 154 -0.22 5.79 -37.92
C TYR A 154 -1.35 4.80 -38.25
N ILE A 155 -2.57 5.03 -37.75
CA ILE A 155 -3.89 4.75 -38.33
C ILE A 155 -4.94 4.91 -37.22
N SER A 156 -5.93 5.77 -37.49
CA SER A 156 -7.21 5.95 -36.78
C SER A 156 -7.19 6.67 -35.42
N ILE A 157 -7.10 8.01 -35.48
CA ILE A 157 -7.24 8.95 -34.36
C ILE A 157 -8.71 9.15 -33.89
N PHE A 158 -9.71 8.50 -34.50
CA PHE A 158 -11.12 8.88 -34.29
C PHE A 158 -11.97 8.01 -33.35
N THR A 159 -11.53 6.81 -32.96
CA THR A 159 -12.36 5.93 -32.09
C THR A 159 -11.86 5.84 -30.64
N TYR A 160 -10.62 6.27 -30.37
CA TYR A 160 -9.97 6.08 -29.06
C TYR A 160 -10.02 7.31 -28.13
N LYS A 161 -10.64 8.40 -28.59
CA LYS A 161 -10.63 9.72 -27.95
C LYS A 161 -11.55 9.84 -26.73
N LYS A 162 -12.40 8.83 -26.45
CA LYS A 162 -13.43 8.92 -25.38
C LYS A 162 -13.03 8.23 -24.07
N GLN A 163 -12.00 7.38 -24.07
CA GLN A 163 -11.61 6.57 -22.90
C GLN A 163 -10.31 7.03 -22.22
N ILE A 164 -9.44 7.78 -22.92
CA ILE A 164 -8.09 8.17 -22.44
C ILE A 164 -8.02 9.57 -21.81
N LEU A 165 -9.11 10.32 -21.80
CA LEU A 165 -9.14 11.68 -21.23
C LEU A 165 -9.43 11.74 -19.70
N ARG A 166 -9.46 10.61 -18.99
CA ARG A 166 -10.09 10.49 -17.65
C ARG A 166 -9.17 10.46 -16.42
N GLN A 167 -7.87 10.23 -16.57
CA GLN A 167 -7.00 10.01 -15.40
C GLN A 167 -6.04 11.18 -15.16
N ALA A 168 -6.47 12.12 -14.33
CA ALA A 168 -5.74 12.68 -13.17
C ALA A 168 -6.28 14.07 -12.83
N THR A 169 -6.78 14.39 -11.63
CA THR A 169 -6.48 15.64 -10.89
C THR A 169 -7.44 15.86 -9.73
N GLU A 170 -6.87 16.03 -8.53
CA GLU A 170 -6.89 17.32 -7.82
C GLU A 170 -5.50 17.60 -7.20
N PRO A 171 -5.13 18.87 -6.95
CA PRO A 171 -3.89 19.19 -6.28
C PRO A 171 -3.97 18.90 -4.78
N GLY A 172 -3.30 17.85 -4.31
CA GLY A 172 -3.00 17.68 -2.87
C GLY A 172 -3.57 16.44 -2.17
N ARG A 173 -4.12 15.45 -2.89
CA ARG A 173 -4.50 14.16 -2.29
C ARG A 173 -3.58 13.05 -2.81
N GLU A 174 -2.62 12.66 -2.00
CA GLU A 174 -1.76 11.50 -2.27
C GLU A 174 -2.57 10.22 -2.01
N ASN A 175 -2.64 9.31 -2.99
CA ASN A 175 -3.22 7.99 -2.79
C ASN A 175 -2.26 7.17 -1.90
N HIS A 176 -2.71 6.83 -0.69
CA HIS A 176 -1.93 6.04 0.27
C HIS A 176 -2.24 4.54 0.24
N GLY A 177 -3.08 4.10 -0.70
CA GLY A 177 -3.51 2.71 -0.87
C GLY A 177 -4.46 2.23 0.24
N LEU A 178 -5.03 3.14 1.03
CA LEU A 178 -5.82 2.80 2.21
C LEU A 178 -7.32 2.90 1.93
N LEU A 179 -8.06 1.88 2.35
CA LEU A 179 -9.51 1.87 2.38
C LEU A 179 -9.99 1.25 3.70
N LEU A 180 -10.88 1.96 4.38
CA LEU A 180 -11.59 1.48 5.56
C LEU A 180 -13.06 1.31 5.21
N LEU A 181 -13.62 0.14 5.53
CA LEU A 181 -15.03 -0.20 5.37
C LEU A 181 -15.62 -0.49 6.75
N SER A 182 -16.85 -0.04 6.99
CA SER A 182 -17.47 -0.17 8.31
C SER A 182 -18.98 -0.33 8.22
N LYS A 183 -19.53 -1.23 9.06
CA LYS A 183 -20.97 -1.32 9.34
C LYS A 183 -21.44 -0.17 10.25
N ARG A 184 -20.52 0.45 10.98
CA ARG A 184 -20.76 1.52 11.96
C ARG A 184 -20.44 2.89 11.38
N LYS A 185 -21.25 3.89 11.76
CA LYS A 185 -21.09 5.28 11.30
C LYS A 185 -19.77 5.89 11.78
N PHE A 186 -19.05 6.56 10.87
CA PHE A 186 -17.95 7.45 11.24
C PHE A 186 -18.48 8.75 11.86
N LEU A 187 -18.05 9.05 13.09
CA LEU A 187 -18.31 10.30 13.77
C LEU A 187 -17.34 11.40 13.34
N LYS A 188 -16.08 11.00 13.13
CA LYS A 188 -15.01 11.82 12.57
C LYS A 188 -14.15 10.94 11.69
N ASN A 189 -13.57 11.51 10.66
CA ASN A 189 -12.57 10.85 9.84
C ASN A 189 -11.51 11.89 9.45
N SER A 190 -10.28 11.45 9.31
CA SER A 190 -9.18 12.30 8.87
C SER A 190 -8.11 11.47 8.20
N LEU A 191 -7.57 12.02 7.12
CA LEU A 191 -6.30 11.55 6.57
C LEU A 191 -5.19 12.32 7.28
N LYS A 192 -4.26 11.59 7.88
CA LYS A 192 -3.10 12.19 8.55
C LYS A 192 -1.83 11.72 7.87
N ALA A 193 -0.97 12.67 7.54
CA ALA A 193 0.39 12.35 7.20
C ALA A 193 1.17 11.98 8.47
N LEU A 194 2.05 11.00 8.38
CA LEU A 194 3.04 10.81 9.42
C LEU A 194 4.03 12.00 9.39
N PRO A 195 4.47 12.50 10.55
CA PRO A 195 5.36 13.65 10.63
C PRO A 195 6.76 13.25 10.15
N PHE A 196 6.99 13.24 8.83
CA PHE A 196 8.27 12.84 8.26
C PHE A 196 8.81 13.78 7.19
N ASP A 197 10.13 13.70 7.12
CA ASP A 197 11.05 14.45 6.31
C ASP A 197 10.57 14.68 4.86
N ARG A 198 10.57 15.95 4.42
CA ARG A 198 10.26 16.35 3.03
C ARG A 198 11.17 15.68 1.99
N ARG A 199 12.26 15.02 2.41
CA ARG A 199 13.14 14.20 1.57
C ARG A 199 12.55 12.84 1.18
N MET A 200 11.42 12.44 1.74
CA MET A 200 10.70 11.26 1.30
C MET A 200 10.03 11.49 -0.06
N ILE A 201 10.25 10.56 -0.99
CA ILE A 201 9.63 10.65 -2.32
C ILE A 201 8.13 10.32 -2.27
N VAL A 202 7.71 9.47 -1.33
CA VAL A 202 6.30 9.14 -1.08
C VAL A 202 6.01 9.37 0.38
N GLN A 203 5.06 10.25 0.70
CA GLN A 203 4.68 10.50 2.09
C GLN A 203 3.85 9.33 2.61
N ARG A 204 4.24 8.76 3.77
CA ARG A 204 3.38 7.79 4.46
C ARG A 204 2.26 8.54 5.18
N GLY A 205 1.08 7.93 5.17
CA GLY A 205 -0.11 8.46 5.82
C GLY A 205 -0.88 7.35 6.52
N PHE A 206 -1.85 7.75 7.33
CA PHE A 206 -2.79 6.84 7.95
C PHE A 206 -4.19 7.45 7.91
N LEU A 207 -5.20 6.59 7.81
CA LEU A 207 -6.58 6.99 8.02
C LEU A 207 -6.88 6.87 9.51
N GLU A 208 -7.45 7.90 10.11
CA GLU A 208 -7.95 7.86 11.48
C GLU A 208 -9.45 8.15 11.44
N VAL A 209 -10.24 7.18 11.90
CA VAL A 209 -11.69 7.30 12.01
C VAL A 209 -12.13 7.13 13.46
N GLN A 210 -13.12 7.91 13.89
CA GLN A 210 -13.83 7.73 15.14
C GLN A 210 -15.16 7.03 14.84
N LEU A 211 -15.45 5.92 15.51
CA LEU A 211 -16.68 5.15 15.34
C LEU A 211 -17.60 5.31 16.55
N VAL A 212 -18.89 5.08 16.36
CA VAL A 212 -19.82 4.92 17.50
C VAL A 212 -19.34 3.74 18.36
N GLY A 213 -19.13 3.98 19.66
CA GLY A 213 -18.66 2.99 20.63
C GLY A 213 -17.13 2.85 20.75
N TYR A 214 -16.35 3.49 19.89
CA TYR A 214 -14.88 3.44 19.91
C TYR A 214 -14.26 4.83 19.82
N LYS A 215 -13.08 5.02 20.44
CA LYS A 215 -12.41 6.32 20.41
C LYS A 215 -11.80 6.55 19.03
N TYR A 216 -10.94 5.64 18.58
CA TYR A 216 -10.29 5.72 17.26
C TYR A 216 -10.02 4.34 16.67
N ILE A 217 -10.15 4.24 15.36
CA ILE A 217 -9.53 3.21 14.54
C ILE A 217 -8.56 3.91 13.60
N SER A 218 -7.28 3.56 13.70
CA SER A 218 -6.22 4.10 12.85
C SER A 218 -5.68 3.01 11.95
N LEU A 219 -5.84 3.18 10.63
CA LEU A 219 -5.27 2.32 9.61
C LEU A 219 -3.98 2.93 9.08
N LEU A 220 -2.85 2.31 9.37
CA LEU A 220 -1.53 2.77 8.97
C LEU A 220 -1.25 2.33 7.51
N SER A 221 -0.73 3.21 6.65
CA SER A 221 -0.10 2.82 5.38
C SER A 221 1.40 2.79 5.57
N VAL A 222 2.03 1.64 5.37
CA VAL A 222 3.47 1.50 5.47
C VAL A 222 4.02 1.15 4.10
N ILE A 223 4.09 2.16 3.23
CA ILE A 223 4.66 1.96 1.89
C ILE A 223 6.15 1.61 2.00
N PHE A 224 6.54 0.54 1.32
CA PHE A 224 7.92 0.14 1.11
C PHE A 224 8.63 1.20 0.24
N LEU A 225 9.73 1.79 0.73
CA LEU A 225 10.60 2.62 -0.10
C LEU A 225 12.02 2.04 -0.13
N LEU A 226 12.59 2.12 -1.32
CA LEU A 226 13.87 1.58 -1.77
C LEU A 226 15.03 1.81 -0.80
N LYS A 227 15.99 0.87 -0.80
CA LYS A 227 17.23 0.89 0.00
C LYS A 227 17.95 2.25 -0.02
N SER A 228 18.11 2.79 1.19
CA SER A 228 18.94 3.90 1.69
C SER A 228 19.66 4.86 0.73
N VAL A 229 19.47 6.16 0.98
CA VAL A 229 20.49 7.21 0.75
C VAL A 229 21.26 7.43 2.06
N ALA A 230 22.57 7.65 1.94
CA ALA A 230 23.54 7.68 3.04
C ALA A 230 23.25 8.75 4.11
N THR A 231 22.92 8.28 5.32
CA THR A 231 22.91 9.03 6.59
C THR A 231 23.49 8.06 7.62
N GLY A 232 24.32 8.48 8.59
CA GLY A 232 25.12 7.61 9.49
C GLY A 232 24.42 6.53 10.36
N TYR A 233 23.19 6.14 10.03
CA TYR A 233 22.52 4.90 10.45
C TYR A 233 22.89 3.74 9.50
N LYS A 234 22.80 2.48 9.95
CA LYS A 234 23.08 1.30 9.08
C LYS A 234 22.23 1.30 7.81
N SER A 235 21.01 1.85 7.90
CA SER A 235 20.22 2.24 6.73
C SER A 235 19.22 3.34 7.08
N TRP A 236 18.88 4.19 6.10
CA TRP A 236 17.81 5.18 6.21
C TRP A 236 16.45 4.56 6.62
N ARG A 237 16.25 3.28 6.27
CA ARG A 237 15.07 2.50 6.64
C ARG A 237 14.92 2.38 8.15
N GLU A 238 16.00 2.06 8.87
CA GLU A 238 15.96 1.89 10.33
C GLU A 238 15.61 3.19 11.05
N LEU A 239 16.15 4.33 10.60
CA LEU A 239 15.82 5.64 11.17
C LEU A 239 14.33 5.96 11.00
N LYS A 240 13.79 5.65 9.82
CA LYS A 240 12.39 5.87 9.49
C LYS A 240 11.48 5.01 10.36
N GLU A 241 11.69 3.69 10.38
CA GLU A 241 10.85 2.78 11.18
C GLU A 241 10.93 3.13 12.67
N LYS A 242 12.11 3.51 13.18
CA LYS A 242 12.25 3.97 14.58
C LYS A 242 11.36 5.18 14.86
N ALA A 243 11.40 6.18 14.00
CA ALA A 243 10.67 7.41 14.25
C ALA A 243 9.15 7.21 14.10
N GLU A 244 8.70 6.31 13.23
CA GLU A 244 7.29 5.91 13.13
C GLU A 244 6.84 5.21 14.41
N VAL A 245 7.64 4.28 14.95
CA VAL A 245 7.38 3.67 16.25
C VAL A 245 7.32 4.71 17.37
N ASP A 246 8.27 5.66 17.39
CA ASP A 246 8.27 6.74 18.37
C ASP A 246 6.99 7.59 18.27
N PHE A 247 6.53 7.90 17.05
CA PHE A 247 5.27 8.61 16.82
C PHE A 247 4.07 7.82 17.33
N LEU A 248 3.96 6.52 17.00
CA LEU A 248 2.84 5.67 17.43
C LEU A 248 2.78 5.56 18.96
N ILE A 249 3.92 5.35 19.61
CA ILE A 249 4.04 5.29 21.07
C ILE A 249 3.58 6.61 21.68
N ASN A 250 4.15 7.74 21.24
CA ASN A 250 3.82 9.05 21.80
C ASN A 250 2.36 9.43 21.59
N ARG A 251 1.78 9.03 20.46
CA ARG A 251 0.40 9.39 20.12
C ARG A 251 -0.64 8.52 20.81
N TYR A 252 -0.41 7.21 20.89
CA TYR A 252 -1.47 6.27 21.21
C TYR A 252 -1.26 5.45 22.49
N SER A 253 -0.07 5.42 23.09
CA SER A 253 0.19 4.57 24.28
C SER A 253 -0.75 4.85 25.47
N SER A 254 -1.25 6.07 25.60
CA SER A 254 -2.20 6.48 26.65
C SER A 254 -3.66 6.50 26.21
N ASP A 255 -3.96 6.17 24.96
CA ASP A 255 -5.33 6.16 24.45
C ASP A 255 -6.12 4.96 24.98
N SER A 256 -7.43 5.12 25.12
CA SER A 256 -8.35 4.04 25.46
C SER A 256 -9.33 3.77 24.33
N ASN A 257 -9.74 2.51 24.19
CA ASN A 257 -10.67 2.08 23.13
C ASN A 257 -10.17 2.46 21.72
N THR A 258 -8.86 2.30 21.48
CA THR A 258 -8.21 2.57 20.19
C THR A 258 -7.67 1.29 19.58
N PHE A 259 -7.80 1.16 18.26
CA PHE A 259 -7.17 0.12 17.47
C PHE A 259 -6.20 0.73 16.46
N LEU A 260 -4.98 0.18 16.36
CA LEU A 260 -4.09 0.40 15.22
C LEU A 260 -4.12 -0.84 14.34
N LEU A 261 -4.32 -0.66 13.05
CA LEU A 261 -4.49 -1.72 12.06
C LEU A 261 -3.54 -1.52 10.89
N GLY A 262 -3.04 -2.60 10.31
CA GLY A 262 -2.30 -2.61 9.03
C GLY A 262 -0.99 -3.40 9.08
N ASP A 263 -0.26 -3.34 7.96
CA ASP A 263 1.14 -3.73 7.85
C ASP A 263 2.02 -2.72 8.59
N PHE A 264 2.67 -3.14 9.67
CA PHE A 264 3.61 -2.32 10.44
C PHE A 264 5.05 -2.44 9.94
N ASN A 265 5.35 -3.40 9.06
CA ASN A 265 6.72 -3.78 8.66
C ASN A 265 7.66 -3.94 9.86
N ILE A 266 7.16 -4.46 10.99
CA ILE A 266 7.90 -4.69 12.23
C ILE A 266 7.31 -5.91 12.94
N GLY A 267 8.16 -6.82 13.42
CA GLY A 267 7.74 -8.02 14.13
C GLY A 267 8.87 -8.71 14.90
N PRO A 268 8.55 -9.50 15.93
CA PRO A 268 9.55 -10.18 16.75
C PRO A 268 10.07 -11.46 16.11
N GLU A 269 11.21 -11.94 16.60
CA GLU A 269 11.64 -13.32 16.38
C GLU A 269 10.86 -14.25 17.32
N ILE A 270 10.32 -15.36 16.79
CA ILE A 270 9.68 -16.43 17.57
C ILE A 270 10.23 -17.77 17.07
N LYS A 271 11.35 -18.20 17.67
CA LYS A 271 12.15 -19.35 17.19
C LYS A 271 11.35 -20.65 17.17
N GLU A 272 10.53 -20.88 18.18
CA GLU A 272 9.70 -22.08 18.32
C GLU A 272 8.66 -22.21 17.21
N LYS A 273 8.33 -21.10 16.54
CA LYS A 273 7.36 -21.02 15.44
C LYS A 273 8.02 -20.75 14.09
N GLN A 274 9.35 -20.74 14.03
CA GLN A 274 10.11 -20.40 12.82
C GLN A 274 9.69 -19.04 12.24
N ILE A 275 9.46 -18.05 13.12
CA ILE A 275 9.22 -16.67 12.74
C ILE A 275 10.51 -15.88 12.90
N ASP A 276 10.97 -15.30 11.81
CA ASP A 276 12.13 -14.41 11.74
C ASP A 276 11.75 -13.00 12.21
N GLY A 277 12.61 -12.44 13.06
CA GLY A 277 12.46 -11.06 13.50
C GLY A 277 12.66 -10.05 12.37
N TYR A 278 11.87 -8.98 12.41
CA TYR A 278 11.94 -7.87 11.48
C TYR A 278 11.90 -6.55 12.24
N PHE A 279 13.06 -5.92 12.43
CA PHE A 279 13.25 -4.83 13.41
C PHE A 279 12.76 -5.21 14.82
N ASP A 280 13.15 -6.39 15.30
CA ASP A 280 12.71 -6.94 16.60
C ASP A 280 12.94 -5.97 17.76
N ASN A 281 14.04 -5.23 17.78
CA ASN A 281 14.29 -4.20 18.80
C ASN A 281 13.23 -3.08 18.82
N LEU A 282 12.70 -2.69 17.65
CA LEU A 282 11.60 -1.71 17.56
C LEU A 282 10.27 -2.34 17.97
N TYR A 283 10.05 -3.61 17.65
CA TYR A 283 8.89 -4.35 18.16
C TYR A 283 8.89 -4.44 19.69
N GLN A 284 10.01 -4.80 20.30
CA GLN A 284 10.14 -4.84 21.76
C GLN A 284 9.83 -3.48 22.38
N LYS A 285 10.33 -2.39 21.78
CA LYS A 285 10.01 -1.03 22.21
C LYS A 285 8.50 -0.73 22.16
N MET A 286 7.80 -1.13 21.10
CA MET A 286 6.33 -0.99 21.02
C MET A 286 5.65 -1.77 22.14
N LYS A 287 6.04 -3.04 22.32
CA LYS A 287 5.51 -3.94 23.35
C LYS A 287 5.68 -3.38 24.77
N GLU A 288 6.87 -2.87 25.09
CA GLU A 288 7.20 -2.24 26.38
C GLU A 288 6.34 -1.00 26.66
N ASN A 289 5.94 -0.28 25.61
CA ASN A 289 5.05 0.89 25.70
C ASN A 289 3.56 0.53 25.57
N GLY A 290 3.23 -0.75 25.74
CA GLY A 290 1.85 -1.21 25.74
C GLY A 290 1.21 -1.23 24.36
N LEU A 291 1.97 -1.27 23.26
CA LEU A 291 1.50 -1.48 21.89
C LEU A 291 1.88 -2.90 21.44
N ARG A 292 1.01 -3.88 21.70
CA ARG A 292 1.21 -5.31 21.38
C ARG A 292 0.29 -5.74 20.24
N ASN A 293 0.86 -6.45 19.28
CA ASN A 293 0.16 -7.00 18.13
C ASN A 293 -0.51 -8.33 18.49
N VAL A 294 -1.83 -8.44 18.31
CA VAL A 294 -2.57 -9.68 18.61
C VAL A 294 -2.15 -10.86 17.76
N ALA A 295 -1.66 -10.63 16.53
CA ALA A 295 -1.14 -11.70 15.68
C ALA A 295 0.09 -12.36 16.31
N VAL A 296 0.93 -11.58 16.99
CA VAL A 296 2.08 -12.11 17.74
C VAL A 296 1.62 -12.84 19.00
N ASP A 297 0.75 -12.21 19.78
CA ASP A 297 0.38 -12.72 21.11
C ASP A 297 -0.51 -13.98 21.06
N HIS A 298 -1.32 -14.16 20.00
CA HIS A 298 -2.34 -15.22 19.92
C HIS A 298 -2.13 -16.23 18.79
N LEU A 299 -1.55 -15.83 17.66
CA LEU A 299 -1.37 -16.72 16.50
C LEU A 299 0.06 -17.23 16.39
N ALA A 300 1.03 -16.31 16.44
CA ALA A 300 2.43 -16.56 16.12
C ALA A 300 2.62 -17.27 14.75
N LEU A 301 1.83 -16.85 13.75
CA LEU A 301 1.91 -17.31 12.36
C LEU A 301 2.34 -16.16 11.46
N CYS A 302 3.19 -16.43 10.47
CA CYS A 302 3.65 -15.41 9.54
C CYS A 302 2.48 -14.82 8.74
N THR A 303 2.58 -13.52 8.49
CA THR A 303 1.70 -12.77 7.58
C THR A 303 2.40 -12.47 6.27
N TYR A 304 3.74 -12.42 6.26
CA TYR A 304 4.58 -12.39 5.07
C TYR A 304 5.50 -13.62 5.09
N CYS A 305 5.16 -14.63 4.30
CA CYS A 305 5.72 -15.97 4.44
C CYS A 305 6.55 -16.39 3.23
N LYS A 306 7.64 -17.14 3.47
CA LYS A 306 8.48 -17.67 2.38
C LYS A 306 7.76 -18.67 1.48
N ASP A 307 6.71 -19.33 1.94
CA ASP A 307 5.93 -20.29 1.15
C ASP A 307 4.84 -19.61 0.29
N ASN A 308 4.59 -18.32 0.47
CA ASN A 308 3.69 -17.57 -0.38
C ASN A 308 4.31 -17.42 -1.78
N THR A 309 3.63 -17.94 -2.81
CA THR A 309 4.16 -17.96 -4.17
C THR A 309 4.33 -16.56 -4.76
N ILE A 310 3.52 -15.57 -4.33
CA ILE A 310 3.70 -14.18 -4.78
C ILE A 310 4.99 -13.60 -4.19
N VAL A 311 5.28 -13.86 -2.91
CA VAL A 311 6.55 -13.47 -2.27
C VAL A 311 7.74 -14.05 -3.05
N GLN A 312 7.70 -15.33 -3.40
CA GLN A 312 8.78 -15.97 -4.17
C GLN A 312 8.94 -15.42 -5.59
N ILE A 313 7.86 -14.96 -6.21
CA ILE A 313 7.90 -14.32 -7.52
C ILE A 313 8.52 -12.91 -7.41
N MET A 314 8.15 -12.16 -6.38
CA MET A 314 8.58 -10.77 -6.18
C MET A 314 10.00 -10.64 -5.63
N ASP A 315 10.42 -11.56 -4.75
CA ASP A 315 11.76 -11.63 -4.18
C ASP A 315 12.29 -13.07 -4.23
N PRO A 316 12.79 -13.53 -5.39
CA PRO A 316 13.31 -14.88 -5.55
C PRO A 316 14.44 -15.17 -4.55
N GLY A 317 14.26 -16.19 -3.72
CA GLY A 317 15.20 -16.55 -2.66
C GLY A 317 14.88 -15.94 -1.29
N TYR A 318 13.76 -15.21 -1.17
CA TYR A 318 13.22 -14.82 0.13
C TYR A 318 12.99 -16.07 0.98
N SER A 319 13.61 -16.13 2.15
CA SER A 319 13.69 -17.35 2.96
C SER A 319 13.11 -17.20 4.36
N LYS A 320 12.50 -16.05 4.65
CA LYS A 320 12.04 -15.67 5.98
C LYS A 320 10.53 -15.82 6.16
N ASN A 321 10.10 -15.97 7.40
CA ASN A 321 8.71 -15.93 7.79
C ASN A 321 8.52 -14.80 8.80
N CYS A 322 7.85 -13.73 8.42
CA CYS A 322 7.69 -12.55 9.30
C CYS A 322 6.22 -12.31 9.65
N ILE A 323 5.99 -11.75 10.83
CA ILE A 323 4.69 -11.17 11.24
C ILE A 323 4.83 -9.67 11.05
N LEU A 324 4.32 -9.16 9.93
CA LEU A 324 4.39 -7.73 9.58
C LEU A 324 3.04 -7.04 9.78
N ASP A 325 1.96 -7.77 9.61
CA ASP A 325 0.59 -7.29 9.68
C ASP A 325 0.01 -7.50 11.07
N GLY A 326 -0.90 -6.62 11.48
CA GLY A 326 -1.41 -6.69 12.84
C GLY A 326 -2.64 -5.87 13.16
N ILE A 327 -3.17 -6.20 14.34
CA ILE A 327 -4.17 -5.44 15.06
C ILE A 327 -3.55 -5.16 16.43
N ILE A 328 -3.42 -3.88 16.79
CA ILE A 328 -2.89 -3.42 18.07
C ILE A 328 -4.03 -2.75 18.86
N PRO A 329 -4.75 -3.51 19.69
CA PRO A 329 -5.69 -2.94 20.65
C PRO A 329 -4.95 -2.22 21.78
N ILE A 330 -5.42 -1.03 22.11
CA ILE A 330 -4.86 -0.18 23.17
C ILE A 330 -5.86 -0.08 24.31
N ASN A 331 -5.45 -0.56 25.49
CA ASN A 331 -6.24 -0.60 26.73
C ASN A 331 -7.59 -1.38 26.63
N ILE A 332 -7.69 -2.34 25.70
CA ILE A 332 -8.86 -3.22 25.50
C ILE A 332 -8.50 -4.68 25.21
N ARG A 333 -7.28 -5.11 25.58
CA ARG A 333 -6.75 -6.45 25.24
C ARG A 333 -7.49 -7.59 25.90
N ASN A 334 -7.96 -7.38 27.11
CA ASN A 334 -8.71 -8.37 27.90
C ASN A 334 -10.06 -8.74 27.26
N ARG A 335 -10.45 -8.10 26.16
CA ARG A 335 -11.69 -8.33 25.44
C ARG A 335 -11.50 -9.18 24.17
N ILE A 336 -10.28 -9.63 23.87
CA ILE A 336 -10.02 -10.46 22.68
C ILE A 336 -10.67 -11.83 22.89
N VAL A 337 -11.63 -12.17 22.02
CA VAL A 337 -12.30 -13.48 22.00
C VAL A 337 -11.57 -14.44 21.07
N LYS A 338 -11.21 -13.95 19.88
CA LYS A 338 -10.69 -14.78 18.78
C LYS A 338 -9.76 -13.96 17.92
N VAL A 339 -8.70 -14.59 17.42
CA VAL A 339 -7.78 -14.02 16.43
C VAL A 339 -7.55 -15.07 15.37
N GLU A 340 -7.62 -14.71 14.09
CA GLU A 340 -7.42 -15.61 12.96
C GLU A 340 -6.57 -14.96 11.86
N ARG A 341 -5.93 -15.81 11.05
CA ARG A 341 -5.24 -15.41 9.83
C ARG A 341 -6.19 -15.58 8.65
N GLU A 342 -6.40 -14.51 7.90
CA GLU A 342 -7.34 -14.43 6.79
C GLU A 342 -6.65 -14.60 5.43
N TYR A 343 -7.47 -14.90 4.40
CA TYR A 343 -7.04 -15.02 3.01
C TYR A 343 -5.96 -16.09 2.76
N VAL A 344 -5.94 -17.15 3.59
CA VAL A 344 -5.00 -18.27 3.48
C VAL A 344 -5.29 -19.22 2.31
N ARG A 345 -6.47 -19.09 1.68
CA ARG A 345 -6.85 -19.91 0.54
C ARG A 345 -6.53 -19.17 -0.74
N ASP A 346 -5.83 -19.87 -1.63
CA ASP A 346 -5.55 -19.39 -2.97
C ASP A 346 -6.84 -19.17 -3.77
N VAL A 347 -6.76 -18.18 -4.65
CA VAL A 347 -7.76 -17.94 -5.67
C VAL A 347 -7.53 -18.91 -6.82
N ARG A 348 -8.56 -19.70 -7.16
CA ARG A 348 -8.52 -20.58 -8.33
C ARG A 348 -8.80 -19.77 -9.57
N ASN A 349 -7.86 -19.76 -10.51
CA ASN A 349 -8.08 -19.26 -11.85
C ASN A 349 -8.33 -20.45 -12.78
N PRO A 350 -9.38 -20.46 -13.62
CA PRO A 350 -9.65 -21.58 -14.54
C PRO A 350 -8.51 -21.85 -15.55
N ILE A 351 -7.58 -20.91 -15.74
CA ILE A 351 -6.49 -20.98 -16.71
C ILE A 351 -5.12 -21.18 -16.02
N ILE A 352 -4.98 -20.86 -14.73
CA ILE A 352 -3.68 -20.80 -14.04
C ILE A 352 -3.73 -21.55 -12.70
N LEU A 353 -2.57 -22.08 -12.30
CA LEU A 353 -2.27 -22.55 -10.95
C LEU A 353 -2.94 -21.69 -9.86
N SER A 354 -3.29 -22.34 -8.75
CA SER A 354 -3.64 -21.75 -7.46
C SER A 354 -2.67 -20.60 -7.10
N ILE A 355 -3.17 -19.36 -6.91
CA ILE A 355 -2.36 -18.19 -6.55
C ILE A 355 -2.94 -17.56 -5.27
N PRO A 356 -2.13 -17.22 -4.26
CA PRO A 356 -2.55 -16.48 -3.09
C PRO A 356 -3.26 -15.16 -3.44
N MET A 357 -4.17 -14.70 -2.58
CA MET A 357 -4.87 -13.43 -2.81
C MET A 357 -3.93 -12.22 -2.75
N SER A 358 -2.93 -12.29 -1.89
CA SER A 358 -1.90 -11.27 -1.68
C SER A 358 -0.58 -11.95 -1.27
N ASP A 359 0.55 -11.24 -1.38
CA ASP A 359 1.82 -11.64 -0.77
C ASP A 359 1.79 -11.55 0.76
N HIS A 360 0.81 -10.81 1.31
CA HIS A 360 0.48 -10.76 2.72
C HIS A 360 -0.80 -11.58 3.03
N TYR A 361 -0.81 -12.27 4.15
CA TYR A 361 -2.02 -12.84 4.75
C TYR A 361 -2.68 -11.84 5.69
N GLY A 362 -4.01 -11.74 5.64
CA GLY A 362 -4.76 -10.83 6.51
C GLY A 362 -4.82 -11.31 7.96
N ILE A 363 -5.22 -10.42 8.87
CA ILE A 363 -5.50 -10.74 10.28
C ILE A 363 -6.90 -10.27 10.62
N SER A 364 -7.67 -11.12 11.31
CA SER A 364 -8.96 -10.76 11.91
C SER A 364 -8.91 -10.97 13.42
N ALA A 365 -9.69 -10.18 14.17
CA ALA A 365 -9.86 -10.35 15.60
C ALA A 365 -11.28 -9.97 16.03
N ILE A 366 -11.85 -10.77 16.92
CA ILE A 366 -13.17 -10.55 17.54
C ILE A 366 -12.95 -10.05 18.95
N PHE A 367 -13.65 -8.97 19.31
CA PHE A 367 -13.60 -8.37 20.65
C PHE A 367 -15.00 -8.38 21.28
N GLU A 368 -15.10 -8.70 22.57
CA GLU A 368 -16.34 -8.54 23.32
C GLU A 368 -16.75 -7.06 23.36
N GLU A 369 -18.03 -6.73 23.15
CA GLU A 369 -18.51 -5.35 23.30
C GLU A 369 -18.52 -4.91 24.77
N ASN A 370 -18.34 -3.60 24.99
CA ASN A 370 -18.53 -3.03 26.33
C ASN A 370 -20.02 -3.06 26.62
N GLN A 371 -20.44 -3.71 27.71
CA GLN A 371 -21.82 -3.70 28.18
C GLN A 371 -22.22 -2.37 28.87
N ASN A 372 -21.52 -1.27 28.58
CA ASN A 372 -21.67 -0.01 29.31
C ASN A 372 -22.85 0.83 28.83
#